data_AF-A0A6G3RWS1-F1
#
_entry.id   AF-A0A6G3RWS1-F1
#
_cell.length_a   1.000
_cell.length_b   1.000
_cell.length_c   1.000
_cell.angle_alpha   90.00
_cell.angle_beta   90.00
_cell.angle_gamma   90.00
#
_symmetry.space_group_name_H-M   'P 1'
#
loop_
_entity.id
_entity.type
_entity.pdbx_description
1 polymer ?
#
loop_
_entity_poly.entity_id
_entity_poly.type
_entity_poly.pdbx_seq_one_letter_code
_entity_poly.pdbx_strand_id
1 'polypeptide(L)'
;MFRTKHRTRRTPLMAVVAVAALTAAPLTFGSGQALAGPAPDGGPPAITPTPHTEQQRTDRITLTPTVTVVTGATSDPAAVDLTTATLKAAGARHVTTSRHAPARSGALTVYVGGPAENPASAPALAALHTDGPSGL
;
A
#
# COMPACT_ATOMS: atom_id res chain seq x y z
N MET A 1 50.73 22.53 36.02
CA MET A 1 50.34 21.62 37.12
C MET A 1 50.87 20.22 36.84
N PHE A 2 51.27 19.52 37.89
CA PHE A 2 52.23 18.41 37.91
C PHE A 2 51.66 17.01 37.59
N ARG A 3 52.57 16.17 37.07
CA ARG A 3 52.83 14.75 37.35
C ARG A 3 51.98 13.62 36.73
N THR A 4 52.74 12.78 36.01
CA THR A 4 52.55 11.39 35.62
C THR A 4 52.67 10.40 36.81
N LYS A 5 52.14 9.18 36.57
CA LYS A 5 52.44 7.86 37.19
C LYS A 5 51.88 7.55 38.60
N HIS A 6 51.17 6.42 38.72
CA HIS A 6 51.68 5.16 39.29
C HIS A 6 50.56 4.10 39.30
N ARG A 7 50.69 3.04 38.50
CA ARG A 7 51.12 1.68 38.91
C ARG A 7 50.15 0.91 39.82
N THR A 8 49.49 -0.07 39.20
CA THR A 8 49.76 -1.51 39.39
C THR A 8 49.30 -2.23 40.68
N ARG A 9 48.53 -3.31 40.42
CA ARG A 9 48.31 -4.56 41.19
C ARG A 9 47.38 -4.49 42.41
N ARG A 10 46.36 -5.37 42.39
CA ARG A 10 46.37 -6.67 43.09
C ARG A 10 45.07 -7.43 42.81
N THR A 11 45.20 -8.65 42.27
CA THR A 11 44.24 -9.74 42.39
C THR A 11 44.43 -10.44 43.75
N PRO A 12 43.34 -10.91 44.36
CA PRO A 12 43.17 -12.35 44.61
C PRO A 12 41.72 -12.79 44.29
N LEU A 13 41.48 -13.81 43.47
CA LEU A 13 41.55 -15.27 43.73
C LEU A 13 40.46 -15.77 44.70
N MET A 14 39.57 -16.59 44.13
CA MET A 14 38.64 -17.55 44.75
C MET A 14 37.44 -17.00 45.53
N ALA A 15 36.26 -17.62 45.53
CA ALA A 15 35.63 -18.72 44.79
C ALA A 15 34.23 -18.80 45.40
N VAL A 16 33.16 -19.01 44.62
CA VAL A 16 32.05 -19.90 45.01
C VAL A 16 31.34 -20.31 43.72
N VAL A 17 31.38 -21.62 43.48
CA VAL A 17 30.55 -22.35 42.53
C VAL A 17 29.10 -22.32 43.03
N ALA A 18 28.18 -21.81 42.22
CA ALA A 18 26.76 -22.08 42.36
C ALA A 18 26.22 -22.50 41.00
N VAL A 19 26.13 -23.81 40.82
CA VAL A 19 25.41 -24.46 39.72
C VAL A 19 23.92 -24.19 39.95
N ALA A 20 23.31 -23.42 39.07
CA ALA A 20 21.86 -23.35 38.92
C ALA A 20 21.55 -23.30 37.42
N ALA A 21 21.40 -24.49 36.83
CA ALA A 21 20.86 -24.65 35.50
C ALA A 21 19.38 -24.22 35.51
N LEU A 22 19.09 -23.06 34.93
CA LEU A 22 17.74 -22.71 34.51
C LEU A 22 17.83 -22.19 33.08
N THR A 23 17.52 -23.08 32.14
CA THR A 23 17.42 -22.81 30.71
C THR A 23 16.26 -21.84 30.46
N ALA A 24 16.56 -20.54 30.45
CA ALA A 24 15.63 -19.52 29.99
C ALA A 24 15.62 -19.57 28.45
N ALA A 25 14.58 -20.19 27.89
CA ALA A 25 14.33 -20.25 26.46
C ALA A 25 14.18 -18.83 25.87
N PRO A 26 14.73 -18.55 24.68
CA PRO A 26 14.43 -17.31 23.98
C PRO A 26 12.95 -17.34 23.55
N LEU A 27 12.15 -16.44 24.11
CA LEU A 27 10.82 -16.10 23.58
C LEU A 27 11.03 -15.38 22.25
N THR A 28 11.17 -16.14 21.19
CA THR A 28 11.07 -15.62 19.82
C THR A 28 9.62 -15.26 19.57
N PHE A 29 9.29 -13.97 19.69
CA PHE A 29 8.07 -13.41 19.12
C PHE A 29 8.18 -13.57 17.60
N GLY A 30 7.64 -14.68 17.10
CA GLY A 30 7.49 -14.90 15.67
C GLY A 30 6.58 -13.81 15.11
N SER A 31 7.16 -12.90 14.34
CA SER A 31 6.42 -12.07 13.39
C SER A 31 5.73 -13.02 12.42
N GLY A 32 4.52 -13.46 12.77
CA GLY A 32 3.71 -14.29 11.91
C GLY A 32 3.48 -13.52 10.62
N GLN A 33 4.20 -13.89 9.56
CA GLN A 33 3.86 -13.46 8.22
C GLN A 33 2.46 -14.00 7.97
N ALA A 34 1.48 -13.10 7.89
CA ALA A 34 0.15 -13.44 7.44
C ALA A 34 0.33 -14.13 6.08
N LEU A 35 0.08 -15.43 6.04
CA LEU A 35 0.08 -16.19 4.80
C LEU A 35 -0.96 -15.53 3.90
N ALA A 36 -0.50 -14.86 2.85
CA ALA A 36 -1.37 -14.37 1.81
C ALA A 36 -2.22 -15.57 1.34
N GLY A 37 -3.54 -15.39 1.34
CA GLY A 37 -4.46 -16.41 0.84
C GLY A 37 -4.10 -16.81 -0.59
N PRO A 38 -4.54 -18.00 -1.04
CA PRO A 38 -4.28 -18.46 -2.39
C PRO A 38 -4.68 -17.37 -3.40
N ALA A 39 -3.74 -17.04 -4.30
CA ALA A 39 -4.03 -16.13 -5.39
C ALA A 39 -5.16 -16.74 -6.23
N PRO A 40 -6.21 -15.97 -6.57
CA PRO A 40 -7.26 -16.47 -7.44
C PRO A 40 -6.66 -16.99 -8.75
N ASP A 41 -7.27 -18.07 -9.27
CA ASP A 41 -6.87 -18.69 -10.53
C ASP A 41 -6.68 -17.61 -11.61
N GLY A 42 -5.54 -17.63 -12.30
CA GLY A 42 -5.00 -16.49 -13.06
C GLY A 42 -5.76 -16.02 -14.31
N GLY A 43 -7.04 -16.40 -14.46
CA GLY A 43 -7.92 -15.90 -15.51
C GLY A 43 -8.57 -14.56 -15.17
N PRO A 44 -9.10 -13.83 -16.16
CA PRO A 44 -9.89 -12.62 -15.92
C PRO A 44 -11.17 -12.94 -15.11
N PRO A 45 -11.63 -12.02 -14.25
CA PRO A 45 -12.86 -12.21 -13.48
C PRO A 45 -14.07 -12.28 -14.41
N ALA A 46 -15.10 -13.04 -14.02
CA ALA A 46 -16.38 -13.01 -14.73
C ALA A 46 -17.11 -11.68 -14.46
N ILE A 47 -17.44 -10.94 -15.53
CA ILE A 47 -18.14 -9.65 -15.45
C ILE A 47 -19.55 -9.81 -16.02
N THR A 48 -20.57 -9.32 -15.30
CA THR A 48 -21.98 -9.38 -15.73
C THR A 48 -22.68 -8.04 -15.50
N PRO A 49 -23.56 -7.59 -16.43
CA PRO A 49 -23.76 -8.11 -17.79
C PRO A 49 -22.48 -8.08 -18.64
N THR A 50 -22.45 -8.84 -19.74
CA THR A 50 -21.28 -8.92 -20.62
C THR A 50 -20.92 -7.53 -21.17
N PRO A 51 -19.67 -7.06 -21.01
CA PRO A 51 -19.23 -5.79 -21.58
C PRO A 51 -19.33 -5.79 -23.11
N HIS A 52 -19.59 -4.61 -23.71
CA HIS A 52 -19.53 -4.45 -25.16
C HIS A 52 -18.13 -4.70 -25.73
N THR A 53 -17.10 -4.25 -25.01
CA THR A 53 -15.69 -4.42 -25.37
C THR A 53 -14.90 -4.71 -24.10
N GLU A 54 -14.04 -5.73 -24.14
CA GLU A 54 -13.09 -6.06 -23.09
C GLU A 54 -11.72 -6.31 -23.71
N GLN A 55 -10.68 -5.69 -23.16
CA GLN A 55 -9.30 -5.93 -23.56
C GLN A 55 -8.44 -6.18 -22.34
N GLN A 56 -8.01 -7.44 -22.16
CA GLN A 56 -7.09 -7.79 -21.08
C GLN A 56 -5.68 -7.29 -21.41
N ARG A 57 -5.06 -6.61 -20.45
CA ARG A 57 -3.67 -6.17 -20.54
C ARG A 57 -2.77 -7.02 -19.67
N THR A 58 -1.49 -7.08 -20.03
CA THR A 58 -0.46 -7.85 -19.31
C THR A 58 0.17 -7.08 -18.16
N ASP A 59 0.07 -5.75 -18.14
CA ASP A 59 0.51 -4.95 -16.99
C ASP A 59 -0.41 -5.13 -15.79
N ARG A 60 0.14 -4.90 -14.60
CA ARG A 60 -0.56 -5.02 -13.32
C ARG A 60 -0.29 -3.80 -12.46
N ILE A 61 -1.28 -3.44 -11.65
CA ILE A 61 -1.22 -2.34 -10.71
C ILE A 61 -1.49 -2.89 -9.31
N THR A 62 -0.66 -2.51 -8.35
CA THR A 62 -0.83 -2.89 -6.94
C THR A 62 -1.72 -1.87 -6.24
N LEU A 63 -2.75 -2.34 -5.54
CA LEU A 63 -3.54 -1.49 -4.65
C LEU A 63 -2.67 -1.05 -3.46
N THR A 64 -2.47 0.27 -3.31
CA THR A 64 -1.69 0.85 -2.22
C THR A 64 -2.55 1.10 -0.97
N PRO A 65 -1.97 1.10 0.25
CA PRO A 65 -2.72 1.40 1.46
C PRO A 65 -3.36 2.80 1.48
N THR A 66 -2.74 3.75 0.76
CA THR A 66 -3.27 5.10 0.54
C THR A 66 -3.63 5.27 -0.92
N VAL A 67 -4.83 5.74 -1.21
CA VAL A 67 -5.34 5.96 -2.57
C VAL A 67 -5.91 7.38 -2.68
N THR A 68 -5.59 8.09 -3.76
CA THR A 68 -6.22 9.37 -4.08
C THR A 68 -7.30 9.17 -5.14
N VAL A 69 -8.53 9.58 -4.86
CA VAL A 69 -9.62 9.63 -5.83
C VAL A 69 -9.71 11.06 -6.38
N VAL A 70 -9.39 11.22 -7.66
CA VAL A 70 -9.45 12.51 -8.36
C VAL A 70 -10.81 12.67 -9.01
N THR A 71 -11.48 13.77 -8.70
CA THR A 71 -12.85 14.10 -9.13
C THR A 71 -12.88 15.47 -9.79
N GLY A 72 -13.83 15.64 -10.70
CA GLY A 72 -14.15 16.94 -11.27
C GLY A 72 -15.25 17.66 -10.50
N ALA A 73 -15.63 18.85 -10.97
CA ALA A 73 -16.63 19.67 -10.29
C ALA A 73 -18.04 19.10 -10.36
N THR A 74 -18.32 18.34 -11.40
CA THR A 74 -19.62 17.76 -11.69
C THR A 74 -19.58 16.23 -11.71
N SER A 75 -18.52 15.61 -11.17
CA SER A 75 -18.48 14.16 -10.97
C SER A 75 -19.67 13.71 -10.13
N ASP A 76 -20.34 12.63 -10.55
CA ASP A 76 -21.46 12.03 -9.81
C ASP A 76 -21.04 11.63 -8.37
N PRO A 77 -21.67 12.22 -7.33
CA PRO A 77 -21.39 11.88 -5.94
C PRO A 77 -21.58 10.40 -5.61
N ALA A 78 -22.60 9.74 -6.18
CA ALA A 78 -22.89 8.34 -5.90
C ALA A 78 -21.79 7.43 -6.45
N ALA A 79 -21.25 7.74 -7.64
CA ALA A 79 -20.12 7.04 -8.22
C ALA A 79 -18.84 7.20 -7.37
N VAL A 80 -18.61 8.40 -6.82
CA VAL A 80 -17.46 8.68 -5.94
C VAL A 80 -17.57 7.87 -4.63
N ASP A 81 -18.76 7.81 -4.04
CA ASP A 81 -19.02 7.06 -2.80
C ASP A 81 -18.85 5.56 -3.00
N LEU A 82 -19.41 5.01 -4.09
CA LEU A 82 -19.28 3.60 -4.43
C LEU A 82 -17.80 3.22 -4.68
N THR A 83 -17.07 4.06 -5.41
CA THR A 83 -15.64 3.84 -5.67
C THR A 83 -14.86 3.84 -4.36
N THR A 84 -15.14 4.80 -3.48
CA THR A 84 -14.48 4.91 -2.16
C THR A 84 -14.75 3.69 -1.28
N ALA A 85 -16.00 3.21 -1.23
CA ALA A 85 -16.37 2.02 -0.47
C ALA A 85 -15.68 0.76 -1.03
N THR A 86 -15.65 0.61 -2.35
CA THR A 86 -15.03 -0.54 -3.03
C THR A 86 -13.52 -0.58 -2.77
N LEU A 87 -12.82 0.55 -2.87
CA LEU A 87 -11.38 0.64 -2.58
C LEU A 87 -11.08 0.25 -1.13
N LYS A 88 -11.89 0.70 -0.17
CA LYS A 88 -11.74 0.32 1.24
C LYS A 88 -11.97 -1.17 1.46
N ALA A 89 -13.00 -1.74 0.86
CA ALA A 89 -13.29 -3.17 0.93
C ALA A 89 -12.15 -4.02 0.33
N ALA A 90 -11.47 -3.52 -0.70
CA ALA A 90 -10.31 -4.16 -1.31
C ALA A 90 -9.01 -4.01 -0.50
N GLY A 91 -9.02 -3.26 0.61
CA GLY A 91 -7.88 -3.15 1.54
C GLY A 91 -7.17 -1.79 1.55
N ALA A 92 -7.68 -0.78 0.82
CA ALA A 92 -7.19 0.59 0.99
C ALA A 92 -7.55 1.12 2.38
N ARG A 93 -6.55 1.57 3.15
CA ARG A 93 -6.74 2.08 4.51
C ARG A 93 -7.13 3.55 4.51
N HIS A 94 -6.55 4.32 3.60
CA HIS A 94 -6.77 5.76 3.47
C HIS A 94 -7.19 6.07 2.04
N VAL A 95 -8.42 6.56 1.87
CA VAL A 95 -8.93 7.02 0.57
C VAL A 95 -9.25 8.50 0.70
N THR A 96 -8.56 9.33 -0.08
CA THR A 96 -8.74 10.79 -0.06
C THR A 96 -9.29 11.27 -1.39
N THR A 97 -10.36 12.05 -1.36
CA THR A 97 -10.91 12.69 -2.56
C THR A 97 -10.25 14.04 -2.79
N SER A 98 -9.86 14.33 -4.03
CA SER A 98 -9.21 15.58 -4.43
C SER A 98 -9.72 16.04 -5.80
N ARG A 99 -9.61 17.34 -6.08
CA ARG A 99 -9.83 17.91 -7.43
C ARG A 99 -8.58 17.89 -8.30
N HIS A 100 -7.44 17.59 -7.70
CA HIS A 100 -6.14 17.59 -8.37
C HIS A 100 -5.40 16.30 -8.07
N ALA A 101 -4.73 15.77 -9.09
CA ALA A 101 -3.81 14.65 -8.94
C ALA A 101 -2.63 15.06 -8.04
N PRO A 102 -2.10 14.13 -7.22
CA PRO A 102 -0.94 14.41 -6.38
C PRO A 102 0.30 14.73 -7.23
N ALA A 103 1.11 15.69 -6.79
CA ALA A 103 2.32 16.13 -7.50
C ALA A 103 3.44 15.08 -7.51
N ARG A 104 3.39 14.07 -6.63
CA ARG A 104 4.37 12.96 -6.59
C ARG A 104 3.65 11.63 -6.78
N SER A 105 4.17 10.84 -7.71
CA SER A 105 3.72 9.46 -7.94
C SER A 105 4.31 8.54 -6.86
N GLY A 106 3.48 7.63 -6.36
CA GLY A 106 3.89 6.66 -5.33
C GLY A 106 2.71 5.99 -4.63
N ALA A 107 1.55 6.64 -4.63
CA ALA A 107 0.27 6.07 -4.26
C ALA A 107 -0.61 5.85 -5.50
N LEU A 108 -1.49 4.85 -5.46
CA LEU A 108 -2.52 4.66 -6.47
C LEU A 108 -3.39 5.91 -6.58
N THR A 109 -3.62 6.35 -7.82
CA THR A 109 -4.54 7.44 -8.14
C THR A 109 -5.66 6.89 -9.02
N VAL A 110 -6.90 7.14 -8.63
CA VAL A 110 -8.11 6.71 -9.33
C VAL A 110 -8.85 7.95 -9.80
N TYR A 111 -9.21 8.02 -11.07
CA TYR A 111 -9.97 9.13 -11.63
C TYR A 111 -11.43 8.70 -11.80
N VAL A 112 -12.38 9.52 -11.35
CA VAL A 112 -13.83 9.22 -11.44
C VAL A 112 -14.53 10.30 -12.25
N GLY A 113 -15.35 9.88 -13.21
CA GLY A 113 -16.07 10.74 -14.15
C GLY A 113 -15.41 10.80 -15.54
N GLY A 114 -16.23 11.03 -16.56
CA GLY A 114 -15.76 11.20 -17.94
C GLY A 114 -15.00 12.51 -18.14
N PRO A 115 -14.32 12.73 -19.29
CA PRO A 115 -13.60 13.97 -19.56
C PRO A 115 -14.43 15.26 -19.43
N ALA A 116 -15.74 15.19 -19.68
CA ALA A 116 -16.65 16.33 -19.51
C ALA A 116 -16.89 16.67 -18.03
N GLU A 117 -17.04 15.66 -17.18
CA GLU A 117 -17.30 15.84 -15.74
C GLU A 117 -16.02 16.05 -14.94
N ASN A 118 -14.95 15.37 -15.35
CA ASN A 118 -13.61 15.36 -14.78
C ASN A 118 -12.56 15.51 -15.89
N PRO A 119 -12.13 16.75 -16.20
CA PRO A 119 -11.13 17.01 -17.23
C PRO A 119 -9.78 16.31 -17.00
N ALA A 120 -9.47 15.90 -15.77
CA ALA A 120 -8.24 15.17 -15.46
C ALA A 120 -8.27 13.70 -15.96
N SER A 121 -9.45 13.15 -16.29
CA SER A 121 -9.57 11.79 -16.82
C SER A 121 -8.99 11.65 -18.23
N ALA A 122 -9.11 12.67 -19.08
CA ALA A 122 -8.57 12.62 -20.45
C ALA A 122 -7.05 12.40 -20.53
N PRO A 123 -6.20 13.21 -19.87
CA PRO A 123 -4.76 12.96 -19.87
C PRO A 123 -4.38 11.65 -19.15
N ALA A 124 -5.16 11.22 -18.15
CA ALA A 124 -4.93 9.94 -17.48
C ALA A 124 -5.17 8.74 -18.42
N LEU A 125 -6.25 8.76 -19.21
CA LEU A 125 -6.55 7.73 -20.22
C LEU A 125 -5.51 7.72 -21.34
N ALA A 126 -5.07 8.90 -21.80
CA ALA A 126 -3.99 9.01 -22.77
C ALA A 126 -2.67 8.40 -22.25
N ALA A 127 -2.33 8.61 -20.98
CA ALA A 127 -1.16 8.00 -20.34
C ALA A 127 -1.29 6.47 -20.20
N LEU A 128 -2.52 5.94 -20.16
CA LEU A 128 -2.79 4.51 -20.20
C LEU A 128 -2.88 3.96 -21.63
N HIS A 129 -2.71 4.80 -22.66
CA HIS A 129 -2.90 4.42 -24.07
C HIS A 129 -4.27 3.76 -24.32
N THR A 130 -5.31 4.28 -23.68
CA THR A 130 -6.68 3.76 -23.79
C THR A 130 -7.61 4.88 -24.26
N ASP A 131 -8.54 4.56 -25.16
CA ASP A 131 -9.54 5.50 -25.61
C ASP A 131 -10.57 5.76 -24.49
N GLY A 132 -10.86 7.04 -24.26
CA GLY A 132 -11.93 7.44 -23.36
C GLY A 132 -13.30 7.26 -24.00
N PRO A 133 -14.36 7.17 -23.17
CA PRO A 133 -15.71 7.18 -23.71
C PRO A 133 -15.97 8.51 -24.41
N SER A 134 -16.23 8.46 -25.71
CA SER A 134 -16.63 9.61 -26.52
C SER A 134 -18.13 9.85 -26.35
N GLY A 135 -18.49 10.87 -25.57
CA GLY A 135 -19.87 11.37 -25.49
C GLY A 135 -20.74 10.77 -24.37
N LEU A 136 -20.22 10.74 -23.14
CA LEU A 136 -21.06 10.61 -21.94
C LEU A 136 -21.46 12.00 -21.42
#